data_AF-A0A2V4VT76-F1
#
_entry.id   AF-A0A2V4VT76-F1
#
_cell.length_a   1.000
_cell.length_b   1.000
_cell.length_c   1.000
_cell.angle_alpha   90.00
_cell.angle_beta   90.00
_cell.angle_gamma   90.00
#
_symmetry.space_group_name_H-M   'P 1'
#
loop_
_entity.id
_entity.type
_entity.pdbx_description
1 polymer ?
#
loop_
_entity_poly.entity_id
_entity_poly.type
_entity_poly.pdbx_seq_one_letter_code
_entity_poly.pdbx_strand_id
1 'polypeptide(L)'
;MKPILIPALLTTTVSAVLLAACSQTQIDSAATDANEQTTTSVNSSADASSYTGTASLTQGVAQTDVTNAYECDRGRQTNIGSIQSTDGKTWTVPAATNLLNTDFPVASDLNNPCTSNDYRTASEALAQLDGSDIIEVDADGEVYTAYVFADNYFEMYVNGVAVGRDNVPFTQFNSNIVRFKAKAPFTVAMHLVDWEENLGVGSESNNGSEFHAGDGGLVAVIKDKDNNIIAKTDETWKAQTFYTAPIRDLSCVSESGSERLSSNCVTTANVQDGSADYGLHWELPTNWQQADFDDSSWPNATTYSNQTIGVDNKSAYTNFIDIFDNEKADAEFIWSTNVVLDNEVIVRYTVNGS
;
A
#
# COMPACT_ATOMS: atom_id res chain seq x y z
N MET A 1 3.07 -3.72 67.26
CA MET A 1 2.25 -3.06 68.30
C MET A 1 1.72 -1.76 67.75
N LYS A 2 0.40 -1.60 67.71
CA LYS A 2 -0.33 -0.35 67.38
C LYS A 2 -0.16 0.65 68.54
N PRO A 3 -0.29 1.96 68.29
CA PRO A 3 -1.57 2.58 68.59
C PRO A 3 -2.09 3.54 67.50
N ILE A 4 -3.40 3.77 67.62
CA ILE A 4 -4.35 4.53 66.80
C ILE A 4 -4.57 5.92 67.43
N LEU A 5 -4.95 6.95 66.65
CA LEU A 5 -6.03 7.95 66.90
C LEU A 5 -5.97 9.04 65.78
N ILE A 6 -6.94 9.18 64.85
CA ILE A 6 -8.26 9.90 64.83
C ILE A 6 -8.21 11.00 63.74
N PRO A 7 -9.25 11.20 62.90
CA PRO A 7 -9.20 12.06 61.71
C PRO A 7 -9.74 13.48 61.96
N ALA A 8 -9.34 14.44 61.14
CA ALA A 8 -9.90 15.80 61.11
C ALA A 8 -10.39 16.18 59.70
N LEU A 9 -11.65 16.62 59.65
CA LEU A 9 -12.37 17.18 58.51
C LEU A 9 -11.65 18.40 57.91
N LEU A 10 -11.65 18.50 56.57
CA LEU A 10 -11.40 19.75 55.85
C LEU A 10 -12.67 20.17 55.11
N THR A 11 -13.26 21.29 55.52
CA THR A 11 -14.35 21.99 54.84
C THR A 11 -13.78 22.98 53.83
N THR A 12 -14.20 22.88 52.58
CA THR A 12 -13.89 23.81 51.48
C THR A 12 -14.81 25.04 51.55
N THR A 13 -14.23 26.23 51.65
CA THR A 13 -14.93 27.51 51.42
C THR A 13 -14.68 28.00 50.00
N VAL A 14 -15.76 28.22 49.27
CA VAL A 14 -15.79 28.89 47.95
C VAL A 14 -15.79 30.41 48.19
N SER A 15 -14.88 31.12 47.53
CA SER A 15 -14.96 32.58 47.37
C SER A 15 -14.96 32.92 45.90
N ALA A 16 -16.10 33.43 45.43
CA ALA A 16 -16.25 34.03 44.11
C ALA A 16 -15.59 35.42 44.08
N VAL A 17 -14.87 35.71 43.00
CA VAL A 17 -14.50 37.07 42.61
C VAL A 17 -14.89 37.26 41.15
N LEU A 18 -15.80 38.19 40.93
CA LEU A 18 -16.22 38.73 39.63
C LEU A 18 -15.29 39.89 39.29
N LEU A 19 -14.69 39.93 38.09
CA LEU A 19 -14.18 41.19 37.54
C LEU A 19 -14.31 41.26 36.00
N ALA A 20 -15.12 42.25 35.63
CA ALA A 20 -15.26 43.07 34.42
C ALA A 20 -14.40 42.80 33.17
N ALA A 21 -15.09 42.89 32.04
CA ALA A 21 -14.59 42.91 30.66
C ALA A 21 -13.84 44.21 30.30
N CYS A 22 -12.85 44.08 29.41
CA CYS A 22 -12.44 45.11 28.47
C CYS A 22 -12.05 44.45 27.12
N SER A 23 -12.62 44.98 26.06
CA SER A 23 -12.41 44.65 24.65
C SER A 23 -11.05 45.10 24.13
N GLN A 24 -10.37 44.25 23.35
CA GLN A 24 -9.34 44.66 22.40
C GLN A 24 -9.53 43.93 21.07
N THR A 25 -9.68 44.75 20.03
CA THR A 25 -9.72 44.44 18.61
C THR A 25 -8.36 43.94 18.15
N GLN A 26 -8.31 42.80 17.47
CA GLN A 26 -7.16 42.36 16.70
C GLN A 26 -7.55 42.32 15.22
N ILE A 27 -6.72 42.96 14.39
CA ILE A 27 -6.83 42.96 12.93
C ILE A 27 -5.86 41.90 12.41
N ASP A 28 -6.36 41.15 11.43
CA ASP A 28 -5.84 40.00 10.68
C ASP A 28 -4.34 39.90 10.41
N SER A 29 -3.85 38.66 10.46
CA SER A 29 -2.79 38.15 9.59
C SER A 29 -3.09 36.67 9.33
N ALA A 30 -3.36 36.36 8.06
CA ALA A 30 -3.84 35.07 7.59
C ALA A 30 -2.81 33.94 7.73
N ALA A 31 -3.22 32.86 8.39
CA ALA A 31 -2.73 31.51 8.17
C ALA A 31 -3.99 30.63 8.09
N THR A 32 -4.28 30.11 6.91
CA THR A 32 -5.39 29.19 6.68
C THR A 32 -4.98 27.79 7.14
N ASP A 33 -5.24 27.49 8.40
CA ASP A 33 -5.39 26.12 8.89
C ASP A 33 -6.77 25.62 8.46
N ALA A 34 -6.81 24.68 7.52
CA ALA A 34 -8.02 23.95 7.18
C ALA A 34 -8.00 22.62 7.96
N ASN A 35 -8.44 22.65 9.21
CA ASN A 35 -8.87 21.44 9.91
C ASN A 35 -10.04 21.77 10.86
N GLU A 36 -11.21 22.03 10.27
CA GLU A 36 -12.49 21.91 10.97
C GLU A 36 -13.26 20.75 10.35
N GLN A 37 -13.02 19.57 10.90
CA GLN A 37 -13.71 18.33 10.57
C GLN A 37 -15.18 18.45 10.99
N THR A 38 -16.02 18.86 10.05
CA THR A 38 -17.47 18.94 10.25
C THR A 38 -18.03 17.51 10.23
N THR A 39 -18.45 17.03 11.40
CA THR A 39 -19.17 15.75 11.56
C THR A 39 -20.56 15.85 10.94
N THR A 40 -20.62 15.68 9.63
CA THR A 40 -21.88 15.39 8.93
C THR A 40 -22.09 13.88 8.96
N SER A 41 -23.19 13.45 9.60
CA SER A 41 -23.64 12.07 9.53
C SER A 41 -24.13 11.80 8.10
N VAL A 42 -23.28 11.17 7.30
CA VAL A 42 -23.63 10.74 5.95
C VAL A 42 -24.57 9.54 6.06
N ASN A 43 -25.86 9.82 6.13
CA ASN A 43 -26.93 8.85 5.93
C ASN A 43 -27.18 8.74 4.41
N SER A 44 -26.28 8.10 3.68
CA SER A 44 -26.52 7.70 2.29
C SER A 44 -25.91 6.32 2.04
N SER A 45 -26.70 5.28 2.33
CA SER A 45 -26.57 4.02 1.59
C SER A 45 -27.05 4.32 0.16
N ALA A 46 -26.16 4.84 -0.68
CA ALA A 46 -26.42 4.87 -2.11
C ALA A 46 -26.67 3.41 -2.53
N ASP A 47 -27.85 3.16 -3.09
CA ASP A 47 -28.22 1.85 -3.62
C ASP A 47 -27.21 1.48 -4.71
N ALA A 48 -26.75 0.22 -4.75
CA ALA A 48 -25.88 -0.30 -5.80
C ALA A 48 -26.33 0.10 -7.22
N SER A 49 -27.64 0.31 -7.41
CA SER A 49 -28.23 0.82 -8.66
C SER A 49 -27.80 2.23 -9.09
N SER A 50 -27.15 3.02 -8.23
CA SER A 50 -26.64 4.36 -8.58
C SER A 50 -25.23 4.36 -9.16
N TYR A 51 -24.48 3.26 -9.04
CA TYR A 51 -23.14 3.16 -9.63
C TYR A 51 -23.25 2.96 -11.14
N THR A 52 -22.50 3.78 -11.89
CA THR A 52 -22.54 3.80 -13.37
C THR A 52 -21.18 3.54 -14.00
N GLY A 53 -20.16 3.26 -13.20
CA GLY A 53 -18.83 2.89 -13.69
C GLY A 53 -18.78 1.46 -14.22
N THR A 54 -17.57 1.02 -14.57
CA THR A 54 -17.32 -0.26 -15.23
C THR A 54 -16.96 -1.39 -14.27
N ALA A 55 -16.76 -1.10 -12.98
CA ALA A 55 -16.39 -2.10 -11.99
C ALA A 55 -17.51 -3.10 -11.70
N SER A 56 -17.12 -4.31 -11.31
CA SER A 56 -17.99 -5.24 -10.59
C SER A 56 -18.08 -4.81 -9.14
N LEU A 57 -19.31 -4.64 -8.64
CA LEU A 57 -19.56 -4.13 -7.30
C LEU A 57 -19.71 -5.26 -6.28
N THR A 58 -18.96 -5.22 -5.20
CA THR A 58 -19.10 -6.08 -4.01
C THR A 58 -19.55 -5.24 -2.82
N GLN A 59 -20.20 -5.84 -1.82
CA GLN A 59 -20.63 -5.13 -0.62
C GLN A 59 -20.44 -5.99 0.63
N GLY A 60 -19.87 -5.38 1.67
CA GLY A 60 -19.64 -5.99 2.97
C GLY A 60 -18.43 -6.92 3.01
N VAL A 61 -18.22 -7.52 4.18
CA VAL A 61 -17.04 -8.35 4.46
C VAL A 61 -17.14 -9.69 3.72
N ALA A 62 -16.05 -10.07 3.06
CA ALA A 62 -15.91 -11.30 2.29
C ALA A 62 -15.83 -12.55 3.18
N GLN A 63 -16.04 -13.70 2.56
CA GLN A 63 -15.78 -14.99 3.19
C GLN A 63 -14.27 -15.23 3.26
N THR A 64 -13.76 -15.66 4.41
CA THR A 64 -12.38 -16.15 4.53
C THR A 64 -12.27 -17.59 4.02
N ASP A 65 -11.34 -17.81 3.08
CA ASP A 65 -11.07 -19.13 2.49
C ASP A 65 -9.73 -19.70 2.97
N VAL A 66 -8.73 -18.84 3.14
CA VAL A 66 -7.44 -19.17 3.75
C VAL A 66 -7.24 -18.25 4.95
N THR A 67 -7.05 -18.85 6.12
CA THR A 67 -6.69 -18.11 7.33
C THR A 67 -5.18 -18.01 7.42
N ASN A 68 -4.68 -16.79 7.58
CA ASN A 68 -3.28 -16.47 7.84
C ASN A 68 -2.29 -17.19 6.91
N ALA A 69 -2.34 -16.84 5.62
CA ALA A 69 -1.56 -17.46 4.55
C ALA A 69 -0.03 -17.41 4.78
N TYR A 70 0.43 -16.50 5.63
CA TYR A 70 1.82 -16.35 6.05
C TYR A 70 1.92 -16.09 7.55
N GLU A 71 2.80 -16.81 8.24
CA GLU A 71 3.06 -16.65 9.68
C GLU A 71 4.31 -15.80 9.91
N CYS A 72 4.17 -14.73 10.69
CA CYS A 72 5.28 -13.86 11.11
C CYS A 72 5.10 -13.44 12.58
N ASP A 73 6.19 -13.46 13.37
CA ASP A 73 6.15 -12.94 14.73
C ASP A 73 5.80 -11.45 14.74
N ARG A 74 4.77 -11.08 15.50
CA ARG A 74 4.19 -9.72 15.55
C ARG A 74 3.73 -9.20 14.18
N GLY A 75 3.57 -10.08 13.20
CA GLY A 75 2.91 -9.79 11.93
C GLY A 75 1.39 -9.80 12.08
N ARG A 76 0.73 -9.15 11.12
CA ARG A 76 -0.73 -9.10 11.02
C ARG A 76 -1.28 -10.32 10.31
N GLN A 77 -2.59 -10.50 10.40
CA GLN A 77 -3.25 -11.63 9.76
C GLN A 77 -3.29 -11.46 8.25
N THR A 78 -2.88 -12.51 7.55
CA THR A 78 -2.71 -12.52 6.09
C THR A 78 -3.79 -13.39 5.45
N ASN A 79 -5.04 -13.14 5.79
CA ASN A 79 -6.17 -13.92 5.30
C ASN A 79 -6.34 -13.71 3.78
N ILE A 80 -6.90 -14.73 3.11
CA ILE A 80 -7.35 -14.65 1.71
C ILE A 80 -8.79 -15.13 1.68
N GLY A 81 -9.63 -14.48 0.89
CA GLY A 81 -11.05 -14.80 0.82
C GLY A 81 -11.64 -14.65 -0.56
N SER A 82 -12.97 -14.83 -0.59
CA SER A 82 -13.77 -14.62 -1.77
C SER A 82 -15.08 -13.89 -1.47
N ILE A 83 -15.52 -13.10 -2.46
CA ILE A 83 -16.78 -12.37 -2.41
C ILE A 83 -17.44 -12.37 -3.79
N GLN A 84 -18.76 -12.50 -3.81
CA GLN A 84 -19.54 -12.44 -5.04
C GLN A 84 -19.99 -10.99 -5.30
N SER A 85 -19.76 -10.49 -6.51
CA SER A 85 -20.24 -9.18 -6.95
C SER A 85 -21.69 -9.23 -7.46
N THR A 86 -22.31 -8.05 -7.56
CA THR A 86 -23.72 -7.89 -7.99
C THR A 86 -23.99 -8.37 -9.42
N ASP A 87 -22.97 -8.46 -10.26
CA ASP A 87 -23.02 -9.02 -11.61
C ASP A 87 -22.78 -10.55 -11.65
N GLY A 88 -22.62 -11.20 -10.48
CA GLY A 88 -22.51 -12.64 -10.32
C GLY A 88 -21.09 -13.20 -10.44
N LYS A 89 -20.07 -12.37 -10.64
CA LYS A 89 -18.67 -12.82 -10.62
C LYS A 89 -18.19 -13.08 -9.19
N THR A 90 -17.13 -13.87 -9.05
CA THR A 90 -16.47 -14.13 -7.77
C THR A 90 -15.07 -13.55 -7.82
N TRP A 91 -14.72 -12.79 -6.79
CA TRP A 91 -13.44 -12.09 -6.64
C TRP A 91 -12.66 -12.69 -5.48
N THR A 92 -11.35 -12.87 -5.68
CA THR A 92 -10.42 -13.19 -4.61
C THR A 92 -9.96 -11.90 -3.96
N VAL A 93 -9.95 -11.84 -2.63
CA VAL A 93 -9.58 -10.65 -1.88
C VAL A 93 -8.47 -10.97 -0.85
N PRO A 94 -7.45 -10.10 -0.66
CA PRO A 94 -7.31 -8.76 -1.26
C PRO A 94 -7.05 -8.75 -2.77
N ALA A 95 -6.41 -9.79 -3.31
CA ALA A 95 -6.26 -9.98 -4.76
C ALA A 95 -5.96 -11.46 -5.09
N ALA A 96 -6.08 -11.82 -6.38
CA ALA A 96 -5.65 -13.13 -6.87
C ALA A 96 -4.12 -13.18 -7.05
N THR A 97 -3.39 -13.33 -5.95
CA THR A 97 -1.91 -13.34 -5.92
C THR A 97 -1.30 -14.73 -6.10
N ASN A 98 0.00 -14.74 -6.39
CA ASN A 98 0.92 -15.86 -6.38
C ASN A 98 1.52 -16.13 -4.99
N LEU A 99 0.99 -15.57 -3.89
CA LEU A 99 1.55 -15.73 -2.54
C LEU A 99 1.73 -17.22 -2.16
N LEU A 100 0.78 -18.07 -2.56
CA LEU A 100 0.80 -19.50 -2.27
C LEU A 100 1.33 -20.35 -3.44
N ASN A 101 1.75 -19.71 -4.53
CA ASN A 101 2.30 -20.39 -5.70
C ASN A 101 3.79 -20.72 -5.46
N THR A 102 4.10 -22.01 -5.34
CA THR A 102 5.47 -22.49 -5.12
C THR A 102 6.36 -22.42 -6.36
N ASP A 103 5.77 -22.28 -7.55
CA ASP A 103 6.50 -22.17 -8.81
C ASP A 103 6.90 -20.71 -9.12
N PHE A 104 6.32 -19.74 -8.39
CA PHE A 104 6.67 -18.34 -8.54
C PHE A 104 7.94 -18.01 -7.73
N PRO A 105 9.00 -17.43 -8.34
CA PRO A 105 10.23 -17.12 -7.63
C PRO A 105 10.00 -16.20 -6.44
N VAL A 106 10.54 -16.55 -5.28
CA VAL A 106 10.49 -15.72 -4.08
C VAL A 106 11.71 -14.80 -4.09
N ALA A 107 11.50 -13.50 -3.87
CA ALA A 107 12.57 -12.53 -3.83
C ALA A 107 13.49 -12.76 -2.61
N SER A 108 14.77 -12.44 -2.76
CA SER A 108 15.72 -12.52 -1.65
C SER A 108 15.49 -11.39 -0.64
N ASP A 109 15.86 -11.61 0.62
CA ASP A 109 15.69 -10.61 1.67
C ASP A 109 16.77 -9.51 1.57
N LEU A 110 16.35 -8.24 1.46
CA LEU A 110 17.19 -7.08 1.79
C LEU A 110 17.10 -6.81 3.29
N ASN A 111 15.89 -6.86 3.84
CA ASN A 111 15.60 -6.87 5.27
C ASN A 111 14.30 -7.60 5.51
N ASN A 112 14.30 -8.58 6.41
CA ASN A 112 13.10 -9.34 6.73
C ASN A 112 13.06 -9.75 8.20
N PRO A 113 12.28 -9.02 9.02
CA PRO A 113 12.11 -9.33 10.44
C PRO A 113 11.42 -10.68 10.70
N CYS A 114 10.62 -11.18 9.76
CA CYS A 114 9.89 -12.45 9.89
C CYS A 114 10.83 -13.66 9.81
N THR A 115 11.95 -13.54 9.09
CA THR A 115 12.97 -14.60 8.93
C THR A 115 14.25 -14.31 9.71
N SER A 116 14.31 -13.19 10.45
CA SER A 116 15.52 -12.68 11.14
C SER A 116 16.68 -12.33 10.19
N ASN A 117 16.38 -12.09 8.92
CA ASN A 117 17.33 -11.58 7.93
C ASN A 117 17.37 -10.05 7.99
N ASP A 118 17.80 -9.53 9.14
CA ASP A 118 17.82 -8.10 9.45
C ASP A 118 19.13 -7.44 9.00
N TYR A 119 19.47 -7.54 7.71
CA TYR A 119 20.69 -6.91 7.19
C TYR A 119 20.62 -5.39 7.36
N ARG A 120 21.78 -4.76 7.56
CA ARG A 120 21.86 -3.31 7.82
C ARG A 120 22.24 -2.52 6.58
N THR A 121 22.77 -3.19 5.56
CA THR A 121 23.20 -2.57 4.31
C THR A 121 22.94 -3.51 3.14
N ALA A 122 22.72 -2.96 1.94
CA ALA A 122 22.56 -3.76 0.74
C ALA A 122 23.76 -4.66 0.44
N SER A 123 24.97 -4.22 0.79
CA SER A 123 26.20 -5.01 0.61
C SER A 123 26.24 -6.26 1.50
N GLU A 124 25.76 -6.16 2.75
CA GLU A 124 25.66 -7.31 3.65
C GLU A 124 24.66 -8.35 3.15
N ALA A 125 23.50 -7.88 2.68
CA ALA A 125 22.45 -8.74 2.13
C ALA A 125 22.93 -9.47 0.85
N LEU A 126 23.51 -8.74 -0.10
CA LEU A 126 24.05 -9.31 -1.34
C LEU A 126 25.16 -10.35 -1.07
N ALA A 127 25.97 -10.16 -0.03
CA ALA A 127 27.04 -11.10 0.32
C ALA A 127 26.52 -12.48 0.78
N GLN A 128 25.24 -12.61 1.11
CA GLN A 128 24.61 -13.90 1.44
C GLN A 128 24.13 -14.66 0.20
N LEU A 129 24.09 -14.02 -0.97
CA LEU A 129 23.53 -14.61 -2.18
C LEU A 129 24.64 -15.22 -3.04
N ASP A 130 24.48 -16.49 -3.42
CA ASP A 130 25.46 -17.24 -4.21
C ASP A 130 25.20 -17.19 -5.73
N GLY A 131 24.10 -16.58 -6.16
CA GLY A 131 23.70 -16.45 -7.56
C GLY A 131 22.55 -17.38 -7.97
N SER A 132 22.13 -18.30 -7.10
CA SER A 132 21.02 -19.23 -7.38
C SER A 132 19.65 -18.56 -7.49
N ASP A 133 19.51 -17.36 -6.92
CA ASP A 133 18.34 -16.47 -7.01
C ASP A 133 18.27 -15.67 -8.32
N ILE A 134 19.29 -15.72 -9.18
CA ILE A 134 19.27 -14.99 -10.46
C ILE A 134 18.36 -15.71 -11.45
N ILE A 135 17.25 -15.06 -11.83
CA ILE A 135 16.31 -15.59 -12.82
C ILE A 135 16.77 -15.22 -14.24
N GLU A 136 16.92 -16.23 -15.11
CA GLU A 136 17.27 -16.01 -16.52
C GLU A 136 16.02 -15.66 -17.35
N VAL A 137 15.90 -14.39 -17.77
CA VAL A 137 14.88 -13.92 -18.72
C VAL A 137 15.43 -14.03 -20.14
N ASP A 138 16.65 -13.50 -20.36
CA ASP A 138 17.38 -13.57 -21.62
C ASP A 138 18.78 -14.17 -21.41
N ALA A 139 19.07 -15.28 -22.09
CA ALA A 139 20.34 -15.99 -21.93
C ALA A 139 21.57 -15.16 -22.34
N ASP A 140 21.43 -14.18 -23.23
CA ASP A 140 22.48 -13.24 -23.63
C ASP A 140 22.38 -11.86 -22.94
N GLY A 141 21.52 -11.74 -21.92
CA GLY A 141 21.32 -10.53 -21.15
C GLY A 141 22.42 -10.20 -20.14
N GLU A 142 22.30 -9.02 -19.51
CA GLU A 142 23.11 -8.60 -18.37
C GLU A 142 22.37 -8.85 -17.06
N VAL A 143 23.11 -8.96 -15.95
CA VAL A 143 22.51 -9.10 -14.62
C VAL A 143 22.10 -7.73 -14.10
N TYR A 144 20.84 -7.63 -13.70
CA TYR A 144 20.28 -6.48 -12.98
C TYR A 144 19.91 -6.90 -11.56
N THR A 145 19.99 -5.93 -10.64
CA THR A 145 19.55 -6.07 -9.26
C THR A 145 18.52 -5.00 -8.96
N ALA A 146 17.27 -5.40 -8.74
CA ALA A 146 16.21 -4.54 -8.25
C ALA A 146 16.14 -4.64 -6.71
N TYR A 147 16.11 -3.49 -6.06
CA TYR A 147 15.78 -3.35 -4.64
C TYR A 147 14.36 -2.84 -4.56
N VAL A 148 13.53 -3.47 -3.75
CA VAL A 148 12.10 -3.18 -3.68
C VAL A 148 11.68 -3.08 -2.22
N PHE A 149 10.90 -2.04 -1.91
CA PHE A 149 10.11 -1.97 -0.70
C PHE A 149 8.66 -1.73 -1.12
N ALA A 150 7.75 -2.55 -0.61
CA ALA A 150 6.33 -2.45 -0.87
C ALA A 150 5.55 -2.25 0.44
N ASP A 151 4.54 -1.40 0.36
CA ASP A 151 3.47 -1.24 1.33
C ASP A 151 2.21 -1.79 0.62
N ASN A 152 1.84 -3.07 0.72
CA ASN A 152 2.53 -4.13 1.47
C ASN A 152 3.20 -5.19 0.58
N TYR A 153 2.62 -5.55 -0.57
CA TYR A 153 3.03 -6.75 -1.32
C TYR A 153 3.28 -6.46 -2.80
N PHE A 154 4.24 -7.17 -3.41
CA PHE A 154 4.50 -7.11 -4.84
C PHE A 154 4.76 -8.47 -5.50
N GLU A 155 4.51 -8.53 -6.80
CA GLU A 155 4.99 -9.58 -7.72
C GLU A 155 5.61 -8.93 -8.94
N MET A 156 6.86 -9.23 -9.23
CA MET A 156 7.64 -8.63 -10.31
C MET A 156 7.82 -9.59 -11.48
N TYR A 157 7.57 -9.06 -12.66
CA TYR A 157 7.78 -9.71 -13.95
C TYR A 157 8.71 -8.86 -14.81
N VAL A 158 9.55 -9.52 -15.60
CA VAL A 158 10.39 -8.89 -16.63
C VAL A 158 10.09 -9.56 -17.97
N ASN A 159 9.59 -8.78 -18.93
CA ASN A 159 9.12 -9.29 -20.23
C ASN A 159 8.18 -10.51 -20.12
N GLY A 160 7.30 -10.50 -19.11
CA GLY A 160 6.36 -11.60 -18.84
C GLY A 160 6.93 -12.79 -18.06
N VAL A 161 8.24 -12.83 -17.79
CA VAL A 161 8.85 -13.86 -16.94
C VAL A 161 8.77 -13.42 -15.48
N ALA A 162 8.21 -14.26 -14.62
CA ALA A 162 8.21 -14.04 -13.18
C ALA A 162 9.64 -14.05 -12.64
N VAL A 163 10.06 -12.97 -11.98
CA VAL A 163 11.44 -12.82 -11.47
C VAL A 163 11.54 -12.76 -9.96
N GLY A 164 10.46 -12.41 -9.26
CA GLY A 164 10.46 -12.35 -7.81
C GLY A 164 9.13 -11.84 -7.27
N ARG A 165 8.65 -12.39 -6.18
CA ARG A 165 7.56 -11.83 -5.38
C ARG A 165 8.02 -11.57 -3.96
N ASP A 166 7.32 -10.68 -3.30
CA ASP A 166 7.44 -10.49 -1.87
C ASP A 166 7.14 -11.80 -1.13
N ASN A 167 7.86 -12.04 -0.04
CA ASN A 167 7.64 -13.15 0.87
C ASN A 167 6.82 -12.79 2.11
N VAL A 168 6.59 -11.50 2.39
CA VAL A 168 5.75 -11.05 3.50
C VAL A 168 4.59 -10.22 2.93
N PRO A 169 3.36 -10.74 2.95
CA PRO A 169 2.25 -10.07 2.26
C PRO A 169 1.69 -8.85 2.98
N PHE A 170 1.92 -8.69 4.29
CA PHE A 170 1.33 -7.60 5.07
C PHE A 170 2.34 -6.96 6.02
N THR A 171 2.54 -7.57 7.20
CA THR A 171 3.53 -7.11 8.17
C THR A 171 4.18 -8.30 8.87
N GLN A 172 5.40 -8.18 9.40
CA GLN A 172 6.22 -6.97 9.47
C GLN A 172 6.74 -6.51 8.10
N PHE A 173 6.84 -5.20 7.89
CA PHE A 173 7.42 -4.65 6.69
C PHE A 173 8.83 -5.20 6.44
N ASN A 174 9.07 -5.60 5.21
CA ASN A 174 10.32 -6.12 4.69
C ASN A 174 10.74 -5.33 3.45
N SER A 175 11.93 -5.63 2.95
CA SER A 175 12.40 -5.17 1.65
C SER A 175 13.19 -6.28 0.99
N ASN A 176 13.24 -6.26 -0.33
CA ASN A 176 13.67 -7.39 -1.12
C ASN A 176 14.74 -7.03 -2.15
N ILE A 177 15.48 -8.05 -2.55
CA ILE A 177 16.40 -8.07 -3.68
C ILE A 177 15.85 -9.03 -4.72
N VAL A 178 15.65 -8.53 -5.94
CA VAL A 178 15.28 -9.34 -7.11
C VAL A 178 16.42 -9.25 -8.12
N ARG A 179 17.05 -10.40 -8.45
CA ARG A 179 18.13 -10.45 -9.44
C ARG A 179 17.69 -11.24 -10.65
N PHE A 180 17.93 -10.66 -11.83
CA PHE A 180 17.52 -11.27 -13.08
C PHE A 180 18.50 -10.95 -14.20
N LYS A 181 18.53 -11.79 -15.22
CA LYS A 181 19.32 -11.60 -16.43
C LYS A 181 18.41 -11.25 -17.59
N ALA A 182 18.53 -10.04 -18.14
CA ALA A 182 17.67 -9.57 -19.22
C ALA A 182 18.47 -8.76 -20.25
N LYS A 183 17.92 -8.62 -21.45
CA LYS A 183 18.49 -7.78 -22.51
C LYS A 183 17.67 -6.50 -22.65
N ALA A 184 18.32 -5.36 -22.50
CA ALA A 184 17.65 -4.07 -22.71
C ALA A 184 17.31 -3.84 -24.21
N PRO A 185 16.18 -3.17 -24.52
CA PRO A 185 15.16 -2.72 -23.59
C PRO A 185 14.34 -3.89 -23.04
N PHE A 186 13.92 -3.79 -21.78
CA PHE A 186 13.01 -4.74 -21.14
C PHE A 186 11.94 -4.00 -20.33
N THR A 187 10.77 -4.60 -20.21
CA THR A 187 9.66 -4.06 -19.44
C THR A 187 9.59 -4.76 -18.09
N VAL A 188 9.57 -3.96 -17.04
CA VAL A 188 9.19 -4.38 -15.69
C VAL A 188 7.69 -4.15 -15.53
N ALA A 189 6.99 -5.19 -15.09
CA ALA A 189 5.60 -5.10 -14.70
C ALA A 189 5.46 -5.64 -13.28
N MET A 190 4.74 -4.94 -12.41
CA MET A 190 4.54 -5.37 -11.02
C MET A 190 3.06 -5.37 -10.65
N HIS A 191 2.61 -6.45 -10.03
CA HIS A 191 1.31 -6.56 -9.38
C HIS A 191 1.46 -6.23 -7.91
N LEU A 192 0.77 -5.21 -7.46
CA LEU A 192 0.89 -4.61 -6.14
C LEU A 192 -0.42 -4.74 -5.39
N VAL A 193 -0.32 -5.04 -4.09
CA VAL A 193 -1.47 -5.23 -3.23
C VAL A 193 -1.22 -4.47 -1.91
N ASP A 194 -2.15 -3.58 -1.57
CA ASP A 194 -2.34 -3.12 -0.18
C ASP A 194 -3.17 -4.20 0.52
N TRP A 195 -2.57 -4.85 1.53
CA TRP A 195 -3.15 -6.04 2.11
C TRP A 195 -4.17 -5.67 3.18
N GLU A 196 -5.33 -6.31 3.14
CA GLU A 196 -6.42 -6.00 4.07
C GLU A 196 -6.56 -7.09 5.16
N GLU A 197 -6.92 -6.68 6.39
CA GLU A 197 -7.35 -7.65 7.43
C GLU A 197 -8.84 -7.97 7.31
N ASN A 198 -9.64 -6.94 7.01
CA ASN A 198 -11.07 -7.04 6.82
C ASN A 198 -11.36 -7.25 5.34
N LEU A 199 -11.44 -8.53 4.95
CA LEU A 199 -11.52 -8.94 3.56
C LEU A 199 -12.72 -8.33 2.81
N GLY A 200 -12.50 -7.85 1.59
CA GLY A 200 -13.52 -7.31 0.68
C GLY A 200 -13.89 -5.85 0.93
N VAL A 201 -13.30 -5.20 1.94
CA VAL A 201 -13.58 -3.79 2.29
C VAL A 201 -12.33 -2.92 2.44
N GLY A 202 -11.14 -3.39 2.04
CA GLY A 202 -9.91 -2.60 1.94
C GLY A 202 -9.48 -1.99 3.27
N SER A 203 -9.72 -2.68 4.38
CA SER A 203 -9.53 -2.08 5.70
C SER A 203 -8.86 -2.99 6.72
N GLU A 204 -8.38 -2.37 7.77
CA GLU A 204 -7.48 -2.94 8.75
C GLU A 204 -7.80 -2.41 10.16
N SER A 205 -7.43 -3.15 11.22
CA SER A 205 -7.59 -2.68 12.59
C SER A 205 -6.43 -1.74 12.96
N ASN A 206 -6.69 -0.43 13.06
CA ASN A 206 -5.64 0.55 13.37
C ASN A 206 -6.20 1.78 14.09
N ASN A 207 -5.38 2.42 14.94
CA ASN A 207 -5.71 3.67 15.65
C ASN A 207 -7.05 3.66 16.41
N GLY A 208 -7.49 2.50 16.91
CA GLY A 208 -8.77 2.35 17.62
C GLY A 208 -10.01 2.20 16.73
N SER A 209 -9.83 2.14 15.40
CA SER A 209 -10.84 1.78 14.42
C SER A 209 -10.68 0.30 14.03
N GLU A 210 -11.78 -0.46 13.99
CA GLU A 210 -11.75 -1.84 13.49
C GLU A 210 -11.67 -1.88 11.95
N PHE A 211 -12.17 -0.82 11.29
CA PHE A 211 -12.16 -0.64 9.83
C PHE A 211 -11.46 0.69 9.49
N HIS A 212 -10.13 0.70 9.52
CA HIS A 212 -9.30 1.80 9.02
C HIS A 212 -8.87 1.49 7.59
N ALA A 213 -9.00 2.41 6.64
CA ALA A 213 -8.40 2.22 5.32
C ALA A 213 -6.86 2.30 5.47
N GLY A 214 -6.17 1.27 5.01
CA GLY A 214 -4.70 1.24 4.95
C GLY A 214 -4.17 2.18 3.87
N ASP A 215 -2.85 2.24 3.74
CA ASP A 215 -2.21 2.88 2.60
C ASP A 215 -1.25 1.91 1.93
N GLY A 216 -1.27 1.92 0.60
CA GLY A 216 -0.33 1.20 -0.23
C GLY A 216 0.96 1.99 -0.50
N GLY A 217 1.78 1.48 -1.41
CA GLY A 217 2.95 2.20 -1.89
C GLY A 217 4.04 1.28 -2.41
N LEU A 218 4.78 1.74 -3.42
CA LEU A 218 5.94 1.04 -3.94
C LEU A 218 7.10 2.00 -4.12
N VAL A 219 8.28 1.63 -3.65
CA VAL A 219 9.55 2.26 -4.06
C VAL A 219 10.52 1.19 -4.55
N ALA A 220 11.14 1.42 -5.70
CA ALA A 220 12.11 0.49 -6.25
C ALA A 220 13.26 1.18 -6.99
N VAL A 221 14.43 0.55 -6.93
CA VAL A 221 15.65 0.97 -7.63
C VAL A 221 16.25 -0.22 -8.33
N ILE A 222 16.53 -0.08 -9.63
CA ILE A 222 17.16 -1.12 -10.44
C ILE A 222 18.58 -0.67 -10.77
N LYS A 223 19.56 -1.55 -10.50
CA LYS A 223 20.97 -1.34 -10.79
C LYS A 223 21.49 -2.37 -11.79
N ASP A 224 22.44 -1.97 -12.62
CA ASP A 224 23.21 -2.88 -13.46
C ASP A 224 24.32 -3.59 -12.66
N LYS A 225 25.05 -4.49 -13.33
CA LYS A 225 26.19 -5.23 -12.74
C LYS A 225 27.34 -4.33 -12.24
N ASP A 226 27.43 -3.09 -12.71
CA ASP A 226 28.46 -2.12 -12.34
C ASP A 226 27.96 -1.16 -11.23
N ASN A 227 26.76 -1.41 -10.69
CA ASN A 227 26.05 -0.63 -9.67
C ASN A 227 25.55 0.74 -10.13
N ASN A 228 25.43 0.98 -11.45
CA ASN A 228 24.75 2.19 -11.94
C ASN A 228 23.23 2.01 -11.79
N ILE A 229 22.55 3.06 -11.33
CA ILE A 229 21.08 3.11 -11.31
C ILE A 229 20.60 3.30 -12.75
N ILE A 230 19.91 2.29 -13.27
CA ILE A 230 19.35 2.27 -14.64
C ILE A 230 17.86 2.60 -14.68
N ALA A 231 17.16 2.40 -13.56
CA ALA A 231 15.78 2.80 -13.38
C ALA A 231 15.47 2.97 -11.88
N LYS A 232 14.48 3.78 -11.59
CA LYS A 232 13.92 4.00 -10.25
C LYS A 232 12.44 4.33 -10.39
N THR A 233 11.67 4.17 -9.33
CA THR A 233 10.26 4.58 -9.30
C THR A 233 10.16 6.11 -9.28
N ASP A 234 9.29 6.65 -10.15
CA ASP A 234 8.94 8.05 -10.30
C ASP A 234 7.62 8.16 -11.11
N GLU A 235 7.15 9.36 -11.42
CA GLU A 235 5.90 9.61 -12.15
C GLU A 235 5.90 9.10 -13.61
N THR A 236 7.04 8.61 -14.12
CA THR A 236 7.15 8.10 -15.50
C THR A 236 6.67 6.65 -15.64
N TRP A 237 6.47 5.95 -14.53
CA TRP A 237 5.84 4.64 -14.49
C TRP A 237 4.36 4.75 -14.86
N LYS A 238 3.79 3.69 -15.45
CA LYS A 238 2.34 3.51 -15.54
C LYS A 238 1.82 2.91 -14.25
N ALA A 239 0.63 3.30 -13.81
CA ALA A 239 -0.06 2.70 -12.65
C ALA A 239 -1.56 2.63 -12.89
N GLN A 240 -2.16 1.45 -12.81
CA GLN A 240 -3.60 1.25 -13.00
C GLN A 240 -4.19 0.45 -11.84
N THR A 241 -5.21 0.99 -11.19
CA THR A 241 -5.97 0.36 -10.10
C THR A 241 -6.92 -0.71 -10.62
N PHE A 242 -7.05 -1.84 -9.93
CA PHE A 242 -7.98 -2.94 -10.21
C PHE A 242 -8.88 -3.33 -9.04
N TYR A 243 -8.62 -2.81 -7.85
CA TYR A 243 -9.52 -2.92 -6.71
C TYR A 243 -9.51 -1.62 -5.91
N THR A 244 -10.68 -1.03 -5.66
CA THR A 244 -10.84 0.15 -4.81
C THR A 244 -11.84 -0.11 -3.68
N ALA A 245 -11.41 0.09 -2.42
CA ALA A 245 -12.23 -0.07 -1.20
C ALA A 245 -11.53 0.62 0.00
N PRO A 246 -12.25 0.93 1.10
CA PRO A 246 -13.70 0.92 1.27
C PRO A 246 -14.37 2.12 0.59
N ILE A 247 -15.53 1.89 -0.04
CA ILE A 247 -16.37 2.96 -0.60
C ILE A 247 -17.74 2.97 0.07
N ARG A 248 -18.09 4.04 0.79
CA ARG A 248 -19.41 4.18 1.42
C ARG A 248 -20.46 4.80 0.53
N ASP A 249 -20.08 5.83 -0.22
CA ASP A 249 -20.95 6.58 -1.11
C ASP A 249 -20.48 6.40 -2.56
N LEU A 250 -21.17 5.57 -3.34
CA LEU A 250 -20.82 5.28 -4.73
C LEU A 250 -20.89 6.51 -5.66
N SER A 251 -21.43 7.65 -5.21
CA SER A 251 -21.39 8.90 -5.97
C SER A 251 -20.06 9.65 -5.88
N CYS A 252 -19.16 9.25 -4.96
CA CYS A 252 -17.83 9.87 -4.83
C CYS A 252 -16.82 9.37 -5.86
N VAL A 253 -17.09 8.23 -6.50
CA VAL A 253 -16.23 7.63 -7.52
C VAL A 253 -16.64 8.06 -8.92
N SER A 254 -15.68 8.13 -9.83
CA SER A 254 -15.92 8.40 -11.24
C SER A 254 -14.88 7.72 -12.13
N GLU A 255 -15.21 7.58 -13.41
CA GLU A 255 -14.26 7.09 -14.42
C GLU A 255 -14.11 8.13 -15.54
N SER A 256 -12.87 8.34 -15.99
CA SER A 256 -12.53 9.28 -17.05
C SER A 256 -11.56 8.59 -18.02
N GLY A 257 -12.10 8.07 -19.13
CA GLY A 257 -11.32 7.19 -20.00
C GLY A 257 -10.95 5.90 -19.27
N SER A 258 -9.66 5.68 -19.02
CA SER A 258 -9.09 4.57 -18.25
C SER A 258 -8.86 4.90 -16.76
N GLU A 259 -8.98 6.18 -16.39
CA GLU A 259 -8.79 6.62 -15.00
C GLU A 259 -9.96 6.16 -14.14
N ARG A 260 -9.64 5.58 -12.98
CA ARG A 260 -10.59 5.08 -11.98
C ARG A 260 -10.39 5.91 -10.72
N LEU A 261 -11.26 6.91 -10.52
CA LEU A 261 -11.03 8.01 -9.60
C LEU A 261 -11.87 7.84 -8.32
N SER A 262 -11.20 7.99 -7.19
CA SER A 262 -11.79 7.94 -5.84
C SER A 262 -11.39 9.14 -4.97
N SER A 263 -10.84 10.20 -5.57
CA SER A 263 -10.32 11.38 -4.83
C SER A 263 -11.40 12.19 -4.09
N ASN A 264 -12.68 12.06 -4.47
CA ASN A 264 -13.78 12.71 -3.75
C ASN A 264 -14.35 11.83 -2.63
N CYS A 265 -13.83 10.61 -2.45
CA CYS A 265 -14.31 9.68 -1.45
C CYS A 265 -13.74 10.05 -0.07
N VAL A 266 -14.63 10.13 0.91
CA VAL A 266 -14.26 10.43 2.29
C VAL A 266 -14.17 9.12 3.06
N THR A 267 -12.99 8.80 3.58
CA THR A 267 -12.84 7.77 4.60
C THR A 267 -13.24 8.35 5.95
N THR A 268 -14.07 7.63 6.69
CA THR A 268 -14.47 8.07 8.03
C THR A 268 -13.61 7.39 9.08
N ALA A 269 -13.11 8.16 10.03
CA ALA A 269 -12.39 7.62 11.18
C ALA A 269 -13.39 6.95 12.15
N ASN A 270 -12.96 5.85 12.79
CA ASN A 270 -13.71 5.11 13.81
C ASN A 270 -14.94 4.34 13.29
N VAL A 271 -14.86 3.81 12.06
CA VAL A 271 -15.86 2.85 11.57
C VAL A 271 -15.68 1.52 12.30
N GLN A 272 -16.78 1.03 12.87
CA GLN A 272 -16.85 -0.25 13.59
C GLN A 272 -17.65 -1.30 12.79
N ASP A 273 -18.06 -0.96 11.57
CA ASP A 273 -18.91 -1.81 10.73
C ASP A 273 -18.72 -1.51 9.23
N GLY A 274 -17.99 -2.41 8.56
CA GLY A 274 -17.78 -2.38 7.12
C GLY A 274 -18.88 -3.08 6.29
N SER A 275 -19.97 -3.57 6.90
CA SER A 275 -20.99 -4.35 6.19
C SER A 275 -21.71 -3.61 5.05
N ALA A 276 -21.70 -2.28 5.08
CA ALA A 276 -22.27 -1.44 4.04
C ALA A 276 -21.22 -0.79 3.14
N ASP A 277 -19.93 -1.07 3.35
CA ASP A 277 -18.87 -0.60 2.47
C ASP A 277 -18.84 -1.44 1.20
N TYR A 278 -18.55 -0.76 0.09
CA TYR A 278 -18.45 -1.35 -1.23
C TYR A 278 -16.99 -1.53 -1.64
N GLY A 279 -16.75 -2.57 -2.43
CA GLY A 279 -15.52 -2.77 -3.20
C GLY A 279 -15.80 -2.71 -4.70
N LEU A 280 -14.98 -1.96 -5.43
CA LEU A 280 -15.02 -1.84 -6.89
C LEU A 280 -13.90 -2.67 -7.49
N HIS A 281 -14.25 -3.68 -8.28
CA HIS A 281 -13.30 -4.63 -8.87
C HIS A 281 -13.28 -4.57 -10.38
N TRP A 282 -12.09 -4.65 -10.97
CA TRP A 282 -11.90 -4.73 -12.42
C TRP A 282 -10.99 -5.91 -12.77
N GLU A 283 -11.27 -6.58 -13.89
CA GLU A 283 -10.45 -7.70 -14.31
C GLU A 283 -9.06 -7.23 -14.76
N LEU A 284 -8.02 -7.91 -14.29
CA LEU A 284 -6.66 -7.74 -14.82
C LEU A 284 -6.65 -8.10 -16.32
N PRO A 285 -6.09 -7.24 -17.19
CA PRO A 285 -6.00 -7.55 -18.62
C PRO A 285 -5.15 -8.78 -18.85
N THR A 286 -5.55 -9.66 -19.78
CA THR A 286 -4.70 -10.79 -20.15
C THR A 286 -3.34 -10.31 -20.64
N ASN A 287 -2.27 -11.02 -20.26
CA ASN A 287 -0.90 -10.72 -20.68
C ASN A 287 -0.37 -9.34 -20.24
N TRP A 288 -0.95 -8.71 -19.22
CA TRP A 288 -0.48 -7.41 -18.69
C TRP A 288 0.99 -7.40 -18.27
N GLN A 289 1.63 -8.56 -18.11
CA GLN A 289 3.03 -8.74 -17.72
C GLN A 289 3.99 -8.68 -18.92
N GLN A 290 3.48 -8.89 -20.14
CA GLN A 290 4.30 -9.04 -21.34
C GLN A 290 4.93 -7.71 -21.78
N ALA A 291 6.06 -7.81 -22.48
CA ALA A 291 6.79 -6.65 -23.01
C ALA A 291 5.98 -5.88 -24.06
N ASP A 292 5.16 -6.58 -24.85
CA ASP A 292 4.36 -6.02 -25.95
C ASP A 292 2.95 -5.61 -25.55
N PHE A 293 2.60 -5.70 -24.27
CA PHE A 293 1.32 -5.21 -23.76
C PHE A 293 1.22 -3.69 -23.92
N ASP A 294 0.13 -3.24 -24.55
CA ASP A 294 -0.15 -1.84 -24.81
C ASP A 294 -0.78 -1.17 -23.58
N ASP A 295 0.06 -0.51 -22.78
CA ASP A 295 -0.32 0.31 -21.62
C ASP A 295 -0.41 1.81 -21.97
N SER A 296 -0.46 2.18 -23.26
CA SER A 296 -0.47 3.59 -23.68
C SER A 296 -1.68 4.37 -23.16
N SER A 297 -2.78 3.66 -22.90
CA SER A 297 -3.99 4.22 -22.30
C SER A 297 -3.94 4.33 -20.77
N TRP A 298 -2.99 3.67 -20.09
CA TRP A 298 -2.94 3.69 -18.63
C TRP A 298 -2.44 5.04 -18.11
N PRO A 299 -2.96 5.50 -16.95
CA PRO A 299 -2.45 6.70 -16.33
C PRO A 299 -1.01 6.50 -15.85
N ASN A 300 -0.30 7.61 -15.76
CA ASN A 300 1.00 7.62 -15.10
C ASN A 300 0.81 7.44 -13.58
N ALA A 301 1.86 6.97 -12.93
CA ALA A 301 1.90 6.83 -11.49
C ALA A 301 1.82 8.19 -10.80
N THR A 302 1.17 8.21 -9.63
CA THR A 302 1.22 9.36 -8.72
C THR A 302 2.36 9.12 -7.74
N THR A 303 3.15 10.16 -7.47
CA THR A 303 4.22 10.10 -6.48
C THR A 303 3.73 10.55 -5.10
N TYR A 304 4.24 9.89 -4.06
CA TYR A 304 3.88 10.12 -2.67
C TYR A 304 5.14 10.34 -1.82
N SER A 305 5.00 11.15 -0.76
CA SER A 305 6.13 11.42 0.13
C SER A 305 6.32 10.31 1.17
N ASN A 306 7.53 10.17 1.70
CA ASN A 306 7.84 9.26 2.82
C ASN A 306 6.91 9.49 4.03
N GLN A 307 6.52 10.75 4.26
CA GLN A 307 5.57 11.11 5.31
C GLN A 307 4.14 10.61 5.01
N THR A 308 3.74 10.63 3.74
CA THR A 308 2.42 10.12 3.32
C THR A 308 2.33 8.61 3.53
N ILE A 309 3.38 7.87 3.18
CA ILE A 309 3.46 6.39 3.33
C ILE A 309 3.82 5.97 4.77
N GLY A 310 4.21 6.93 5.62
CA GLY A 310 4.55 6.66 7.02
C GLY A 310 5.73 5.71 7.23
N VAL A 311 6.81 5.84 6.46
CA VAL A 311 7.95 4.89 6.49
C VAL A 311 9.05 5.19 7.51
N ASP A 312 8.97 6.32 8.22
CA ASP A 312 10.01 6.83 9.12
C ASP A 312 10.41 5.89 10.28
N ASN A 313 9.57 4.89 10.58
CA ASN A 313 9.80 3.88 11.62
C ASN A 313 9.96 2.45 11.08
N LYS A 314 10.01 2.27 9.75
CA LYS A 314 10.11 0.96 9.09
C LYS A 314 11.59 0.67 8.79
N SER A 315 12.21 -0.28 9.50
CA SER A 315 13.64 -0.62 9.31
C SER A 315 13.95 -1.14 7.92
N ALA A 316 12.98 -1.80 7.29
CA ALA A 316 13.08 -2.28 5.92
C ALA A 316 13.28 -1.16 4.89
N TYR A 317 12.89 0.08 5.21
CA TYR A 317 13.16 1.27 4.42
C TYR A 317 14.32 2.08 5.00
N THR A 318 14.23 2.48 6.27
CA THR A 318 15.15 3.43 6.92
C THR A 318 16.60 2.96 7.03
N ASN A 319 16.86 1.65 7.03
CA ASN A 319 18.25 1.12 6.97
C ASN A 319 18.88 1.28 5.58
N PHE A 320 18.09 1.54 4.54
CA PHE A 320 18.52 1.53 3.13
C PHE A 320 18.18 2.85 2.43
N ILE A 321 18.22 3.97 3.16
CA ILE A 321 18.07 5.31 2.58
C ILE A 321 19.11 5.61 1.50
N ASP A 322 20.28 4.97 1.53
CA ASP A 322 21.28 5.08 0.46
C ASP A 322 20.83 4.42 -0.86
N ILE A 323 19.84 3.52 -0.78
CA ILE A 323 19.18 2.89 -1.92
C ILE A 323 17.92 3.66 -2.29
N PHE A 324 16.94 3.75 -1.38
CA PHE A 324 15.60 4.25 -1.69
C PHE A 324 15.51 5.79 -1.65
N ASP A 325 16.13 6.43 -0.67
CA ASP A 325 16.09 7.89 -0.43
C ASP A 325 17.44 8.56 -0.77
N ASN A 326 17.98 8.21 -1.93
CA ASN A 326 19.34 8.59 -2.30
C ASN A 326 19.39 10.09 -2.67
N GLU A 327 20.15 10.91 -1.93
CA GLU A 327 20.24 12.37 -2.16
C GLU A 327 20.49 12.81 -3.62
N LYS A 328 21.11 11.97 -4.46
CA LYS A 328 21.44 12.28 -5.86
C LYS A 328 20.56 11.56 -6.88
N ALA A 329 19.85 10.53 -6.45
CA ALA A 329 19.10 9.63 -7.32
C ALA A 329 17.88 9.04 -6.59
N ASP A 330 17.16 9.93 -5.88
CA ASP A 330 16.04 9.60 -5.02
C ASP A 330 14.94 8.85 -5.78
N ALA A 331 14.47 7.74 -5.24
CA ALA A 331 13.37 6.97 -5.80
C ALA A 331 12.09 7.37 -5.06
N GLU A 332 11.07 7.73 -5.82
CA GLU A 332 9.82 8.19 -5.22
C GLU A 332 8.91 6.99 -4.95
N PHE A 333 8.13 7.07 -3.87
CA PHE A 333 7.01 6.16 -3.69
C PHE A 333 5.98 6.43 -4.78
N ILE A 334 5.57 5.37 -5.48
CA ILE A 334 4.56 5.42 -6.52
C ILE A 334 3.36 4.56 -6.17
N TRP A 335 2.18 5.00 -6.63
CA TRP A 335 0.95 4.21 -6.65
C TRP A 335 0.05 4.68 -7.80
N SER A 336 -1.20 4.21 -7.82
CA SER A 336 -2.27 4.82 -8.59
C SER A 336 -2.65 6.21 -8.04
N THR A 337 -3.79 6.77 -8.48
CA THR A 337 -4.23 8.10 -8.04
C THR A 337 -4.66 8.20 -6.57
N ASN A 338 -4.88 7.07 -5.89
CA ASN A 338 -5.28 7.06 -4.48
C ASN A 338 -4.56 5.97 -3.69
N VAL A 339 -3.50 6.35 -2.98
CA VAL A 339 -2.72 5.46 -2.13
C VAL A 339 -3.49 4.82 -0.98
N VAL A 340 -4.63 5.37 -0.58
CA VAL A 340 -5.39 4.89 0.60
C VAL A 340 -6.52 3.93 0.22
N LEU A 341 -7.10 4.08 -0.97
CA LEU A 341 -8.30 3.32 -1.35
C LEU A 341 -8.06 2.29 -2.45
N ASP A 342 -6.97 2.42 -3.20
CA ASP A 342 -6.70 1.54 -4.32
C ASP A 342 -5.86 0.35 -3.83
N ASN A 343 -6.49 -0.78 -3.55
CA ASN A 343 -5.90 -1.93 -2.87
C ASN A 343 -5.20 -2.92 -3.82
N GLU A 344 -5.49 -2.89 -5.13
CA GLU A 344 -4.82 -3.70 -6.14
C GLU A 344 -4.40 -2.79 -7.29
N VAL A 345 -3.10 -2.74 -7.60
CA VAL A 345 -2.55 -1.86 -8.63
C VAL A 345 -1.55 -2.63 -9.48
N ILE A 346 -1.58 -2.44 -10.80
CA ILE A 346 -0.49 -2.84 -11.68
C ILE A 346 0.34 -1.63 -12.04
N VAL A 347 1.67 -1.73 -11.90
CA VAL A 347 2.61 -0.74 -12.41
C VAL A 347 3.49 -1.30 -13.52
N ARG A 348 3.86 -0.47 -14.49
CA ARG A 348 4.70 -0.87 -15.63
C ARG A 348 5.71 0.22 -16.01
N TYR A 349 6.90 -0.21 -16.40
CA TYR A 349 7.94 0.67 -16.92
C TYR A 349 8.90 -0.07 -17.86
N THR A 350 9.30 0.59 -18.94
CA THR A 350 10.29 0.04 -19.88
C THR A 350 11.65 0.66 -19.61
N VAL A 351 12.57 -0.18 -19.14
CA VAL A 351 13.98 0.18 -19.00
C VAL A 351 14.61 0.19 -20.37
N ASN A 352 15.18 1.33 -20.75
CA ASN A 352 15.90 1.49 -22.00
C ASN A 352 17.36 1.02 -21.86
N GLY A 353 17.94 0.54 -22.96
CA GLY A 353 19.38 0.28 -23.02
C GLY A 353 20.18 1.58 -22.92
N SER A 354 21.39 1.49 -22.35
CA SER A 354 22.36 2.58 -22.28
C SER A 354 22.99 2.92 -23.63
#